data_AF-A0ABD7L2L8-F1
#
_entry.id   AF-A0ABD7L2L8-F1
#
_cell.length_a   1.000
_cell.length_b   1.000
_cell.length_c   1.000
_cell.angle_alpha   90.00
_cell.angle_beta   90.00
_cell.angle_gamma   90.00
#
_symmetry.space_group_name_H-M   'P 1'
#
loop_
_entity.id
_entity.type
_entity.pdbx_description
1 polymer ?
#
loop_
_entity_poly.entity_id
_entity_poly.type
_entity_poly.pdbx_seq_one_letter_code
_entity_poly.pdbx_strand_id
1 'polypeptide(L)'
;MFSAEWFRENLPKYKDLAWNNPTVENVRTFLYLQRFAIDRSEQFSDATELAVVGDPFLDEITRRPAATFASQQVDRDAGNAKNMLLKSVAERVGIFFFYKSDDDYSDLQAPLIKMLEQGEGFSIIPVSMDGKPLPSGLFPHYKTDEGHAKQLGIVTFPAVYLASPDGQFAPIGQGPMSLPELNHRILVAAKRNGWVTDEEFNRTRPVLNLENNIAERLASPELGSDLKQLSQASGDKDNFVPPEQLMKYIRDKLQEN
;
A
#
# COMPACT_ATOMS: atom_id res chain seq x y z
N MET A 1 -37.73 11.24 13.90
CA MET A 1 -36.76 12.28 13.51
C MET A 1 -35.88 11.69 12.40
N PHE A 2 -35.51 12.45 11.37
CA PHE A 2 -34.61 11.99 10.30
C PHE A 2 -33.15 11.91 10.81
N SER A 3 -32.73 10.71 11.20
CA SER A 3 -31.37 10.38 11.68
C SER A 3 -30.57 9.60 10.63
N ALA A 4 -29.25 9.51 10.82
CA ALA A 4 -28.40 8.67 9.97
C ALA A 4 -28.84 7.18 9.98
N GLU A 5 -29.27 6.68 11.13
CA GLU A 5 -29.84 5.34 11.28
C GLU A 5 -31.11 5.17 10.45
N TRP A 6 -32.06 6.11 10.55
CA TRP A 6 -33.29 6.07 9.77
C TRP A 6 -33.02 6.05 8.26
N PHE A 7 -32.05 6.86 7.79
CA PHE A 7 -31.66 6.90 6.39
C PHE A 7 -31.03 5.59 5.92
N ARG A 8 -30.15 4.99 6.74
CA ARG A 8 -29.51 3.70 6.46
C ARG A 8 -30.54 2.60 6.25
N GLU A 9 -31.60 2.60 7.06
CA GLU A 9 -32.65 1.58 6.99
C GLU A 9 -33.69 1.82 5.89
N ASN A 10 -34.02 3.08 5.59
CA ASN A 10 -35.21 3.39 4.81
C ASN A 10 -34.93 3.96 3.41
N LEU A 11 -33.81 4.66 3.18
CA LEU A 11 -33.50 5.20 1.85
C LEU A 11 -33.46 4.12 0.75
N PRO A 12 -32.88 2.92 0.97
CA PRO A 12 -32.91 1.84 -0.02
C PRO A 12 -34.34 1.40 -0.38
N LYS A 13 -35.25 1.34 0.60
CA LYS A 13 -36.65 0.94 0.37
C LYS A 13 -37.38 1.93 -0.55
N TYR A 14 -37.14 3.23 -0.36
CA TYR A 14 -37.71 4.26 -1.24
C TYR A 14 -37.09 4.23 -2.64
N LYS A 15 -35.81 3.90 -2.75
CA LYS A 15 -35.16 3.67 -4.05
C LYS A 15 -35.80 2.49 -4.80
N ASP A 16 -35.98 1.37 -4.11
CA ASP A 16 -36.58 0.17 -4.69
C ASP A 16 -38.04 0.41 -5.09
N LEU A 17 -38.79 1.16 -4.28
CA LEU A 17 -40.16 1.54 -4.61
C LEU A 17 -40.20 2.44 -5.86
N ALA A 18 -39.31 3.42 -5.97
CA ALA A 18 -39.21 4.29 -7.14
C ALA A 18 -38.77 3.52 -8.41
N TRP A 19 -37.90 2.52 -8.28
CA TRP A 19 -37.44 1.67 -9.38
C TRP A 19 -38.53 0.71 -9.88
N ASN A 20 -39.15 -0.01 -8.94
CA ASN A 20 -40.14 -1.05 -9.26
C ASN A 20 -41.51 -0.46 -9.66
N ASN A 21 -41.82 0.75 -9.18
CA ASN A 21 -43.07 1.46 -9.51
C ASN A 21 -42.80 2.96 -9.72
N PRO A 22 -42.34 3.38 -10.92
CA PRO A 22 -41.84 4.72 -11.19
C PRO A 22 -42.95 5.77 -11.41
N THR A 23 -43.82 5.95 -10.41
CA THR A 23 -44.76 7.08 -10.38
C THR A 23 -43.99 8.38 -10.08
N VAL A 24 -44.53 9.52 -10.53
CA VAL A 24 -43.96 10.84 -10.25
C VAL A 24 -43.78 11.06 -8.73
N GLU A 25 -44.72 10.58 -7.93
CA GLU A 25 -44.67 10.68 -6.46
C GLU A 25 -43.56 9.81 -5.85
N ASN A 26 -43.42 8.55 -6.27
CA ASN A 26 -42.39 7.64 -5.74
C ASN A 26 -40.99 8.15 -6.07
N VAL A 27 -40.79 8.60 -7.32
CA VAL A 27 -39.51 9.17 -7.75
C VAL A 27 -39.21 10.46 -6.99
N ARG A 28 -40.18 11.39 -6.86
CA ARG A 28 -39.98 12.63 -6.09
C ARG A 28 -39.65 12.36 -4.62
N THR A 29 -40.38 11.44 -3.99
CA THR A 29 -40.14 11.07 -2.58
C THR A 29 -38.70 10.57 -2.40
N PHE A 30 -38.25 9.65 -3.25
CA PHE A 30 -36.87 9.18 -3.22
C PHE A 30 -35.86 10.32 -3.45
N LEU A 31 -36.08 11.17 -4.45
CA LEU A 31 -35.17 12.28 -4.76
C LEU A 31 -35.08 13.32 -3.63
N TYR A 32 -36.17 13.64 -2.94
CA TYR A 32 -36.14 14.52 -1.77
C TYR A 32 -35.35 13.91 -0.61
N LEU A 33 -35.53 12.61 -0.34
CA LEU A 33 -34.74 11.92 0.67
C LEU A 33 -33.26 11.87 0.28
N GLN A 34 -32.95 11.56 -0.97
CA GLN A 34 -31.57 11.59 -1.47
C GLN A 34 -30.96 12.99 -1.34
N ARG A 35 -31.70 14.04 -1.70
CA ARG A 35 -31.24 15.43 -1.56
C ARG A 35 -30.95 15.78 -0.10
N PHE A 36 -31.84 15.41 0.82
CA PHE A 36 -31.60 15.61 2.25
C PHE A 36 -30.32 14.92 2.72
N ALA A 37 -30.07 13.68 2.27
CA ALA A 37 -28.84 12.96 2.60
C ALA A 37 -27.59 13.70 2.05
N ILE A 38 -27.66 14.23 0.83
CA ILE A 38 -26.60 15.05 0.22
C ILE A 38 -26.38 16.33 1.03
N ASP A 39 -27.43 17.09 1.38
CA ASP A 39 -27.30 18.32 2.18
C ASP A 39 -26.68 18.03 3.56
N ARG A 40 -26.98 16.87 4.16
CA ARG A 40 -26.33 16.41 5.40
C ARG A 40 -24.87 16.03 5.21
N SER A 41 -24.52 15.43 4.07
CA SER A 41 -23.13 15.16 3.71
C SER A 41 -22.33 16.44 3.49
N GLU A 42 -22.93 17.47 2.87
CA GLU A 42 -22.31 18.80 2.71
C GLU A 42 -21.98 19.41 4.08
N GLN A 43 -22.94 19.43 5.02
CA GLN A 43 -22.70 19.92 6.39
C GLN A 43 -21.59 19.16 7.12
N PHE A 44 -21.51 17.84 6.93
CA PHE A 44 -20.45 17.03 7.51
C PHE A 44 -19.08 17.34 6.88
N SER A 45 -19.03 17.55 5.56
CA SER A 45 -17.81 17.97 4.85
C SER A 45 -17.31 19.33 5.35
N ASP A 46 -18.19 20.32 5.50
CA ASP A 46 -17.83 21.65 6.03
C ASP A 46 -17.26 21.55 7.46
N ALA A 47 -17.92 20.76 8.32
CA ALA A 47 -17.43 20.55 9.69
C ALA A 47 -16.10 19.78 9.73
N THR A 48 -15.88 18.87 8.78
CA THR A 48 -14.61 18.15 8.63
C THR A 48 -13.49 19.08 8.22
N GLU A 49 -13.72 19.97 7.25
CA GLU A 49 -12.73 20.97 6.84
C GLU A 49 -12.31 21.86 8.02
N LEU A 50 -13.28 22.35 8.80
CA LEU A 50 -13.02 23.14 10.00
C LEU A 50 -12.24 22.37 11.08
N ALA A 51 -12.45 21.05 11.20
CA ALA A 51 -11.77 20.22 12.18
C ALA A 51 -10.36 19.80 11.75
N VAL A 52 -10.11 19.70 10.44
CA VAL A 52 -8.85 19.20 9.89
C VAL A 52 -7.85 20.32 9.64
N VAL A 53 -8.28 21.46 9.09
CA VAL A 53 -7.37 22.53 8.67
C VAL A 53 -6.52 23.03 9.85
N GLY A 54 -5.20 22.85 9.73
CA GLY A 54 -4.24 23.26 10.76
C GLY A 54 -4.04 22.30 11.92
N ASP A 55 -4.76 21.17 11.97
CA ASP A 55 -4.48 20.09 12.92
C ASP A 55 -3.34 19.22 12.38
N PRO A 56 -2.17 19.14 13.06
CA PRO A 56 -1.00 18.46 12.53
C PRO A 56 -1.13 16.94 12.42
N PHE A 57 -2.14 16.34 13.05
CA PHE A 57 -2.38 14.89 13.04
C PHE A 57 -3.52 14.49 12.11
N LEU A 58 -4.41 15.42 11.75
CA LEU A 58 -5.52 15.19 10.83
C LEU A 58 -5.29 15.79 9.44
N ASP A 59 -4.56 16.90 9.34
CA ASP A 59 -4.29 17.57 8.07
C ASP A 59 -3.29 16.77 7.23
N GLU A 60 -3.78 16.13 6.17
CA GLU A 60 -2.97 15.30 5.28
C GLU A 60 -1.89 16.13 4.57
N ILE A 61 -1.99 17.47 4.50
CA ILE A 61 -0.92 18.31 3.92
C ILE A 61 0.43 18.11 4.64
N THR A 62 0.39 17.73 5.93
CA THR A 62 1.58 17.44 6.73
C THR A 62 2.32 16.19 6.28
N ARG A 63 1.63 15.26 5.60
CA ARG A 63 2.17 13.98 5.11
C ARG A 63 2.28 13.97 3.60
N ARG A 64 1.30 14.47 2.87
CA ARG A 64 1.29 14.57 1.42
C ARG A 64 0.93 16.00 1.00
N PRO A 65 1.93 16.87 0.78
CA PRO A 65 1.67 18.24 0.33
C PRO A 65 0.92 18.28 -1.00
N ALA A 66 -0.17 19.04 -1.06
CA ALA A 66 -0.96 19.21 -2.29
C ALA A 66 -0.33 20.20 -3.29
N ALA A 67 0.48 21.15 -2.80
CA ALA A 67 1.14 22.13 -3.65
C ALA A 67 2.11 21.44 -4.63
N THR A 68 1.96 21.69 -5.93
CA THR A 68 2.69 20.98 -6.99
C THR A 68 4.20 20.94 -6.78
N PHE A 69 4.82 22.07 -6.43
CA PHE A 69 6.27 22.13 -6.22
C PHE A 69 6.73 21.23 -5.06
N ALA A 70 5.93 21.16 -3.99
CA ALA A 70 6.22 20.36 -2.81
C ALA A 70 5.96 18.87 -3.09
N SER A 71 4.83 18.52 -3.71
CA SER A 71 4.54 17.12 -4.10
C SER A 71 5.63 16.57 -5.02
N GLN A 72 6.07 17.34 -6.02
CA GLN A 72 7.13 16.92 -6.93
C GLN A 72 8.49 16.76 -6.22
N GLN A 73 8.74 17.54 -5.17
CA GLN A 73 9.95 17.36 -4.36
C GLN A 73 9.87 16.05 -3.57
N VAL A 74 8.74 15.80 -2.87
CA VAL A 74 8.52 14.56 -2.12
C VAL A 74 8.61 13.31 -3.01
N ASP A 75 8.01 13.36 -4.21
CA ASP A 75 8.08 12.25 -5.17
C ASP A 75 9.53 12.01 -5.65
N ARG A 76 10.32 13.07 -5.85
CA ARG A 76 11.74 12.96 -6.22
C ARG A 76 12.58 12.37 -5.10
N ASP A 77 12.36 12.83 -3.87
CA ASP A 77 13.11 12.34 -2.70
C ASP A 77 12.81 10.86 -2.45
N ALA A 78 11.55 10.45 -2.53
CA ALA A 78 11.14 9.05 -2.45
C ALA A 78 11.74 8.20 -3.58
N GLY A 79 11.77 8.73 -4.82
CA GLY A 79 12.41 8.07 -5.95
C GLY A 79 13.92 7.88 -5.74
N ASN A 80 14.61 8.90 -5.24
CA ASN A 80 16.04 8.82 -4.92
C ASN A 80 16.30 7.80 -3.80
N ALA A 81 15.50 7.82 -2.73
CA ALA A 81 15.58 6.85 -1.65
C ALA A 81 15.34 5.42 -2.15
N LYS A 82 14.36 5.22 -3.05
CA LYS A 82 14.10 3.93 -3.69
C LYS A 82 15.31 3.42 -4.46
N ASN A 83 15.96 4.26 -5.27
CA ASN A 83 17.13 3.88 -6.05
C ASN A 83 18.33 3.57 -5.14
N MET A 84 18.59 4.39 -4.13
CA MET A 84 19.66 4.12 -3.15
C MET A 84 19.42 2.80 -2.41
N LEU A 85 18.18 2.52 -2.02
CA LEU A 85 17.85 1.30 -1.31
C LEU A 85 17.99 0.06 -2.21
N LEU A 86 17.59 0.14 -3.49
CA LEU A 86 17.80 -0.94 -4.45
C LEU A 86 19.29 -1.29 -4.59
N LYS A 87 20.16 -0.28 -4.69
CA LYS A 87 21.62 -0.48 -4.72
C LYS A 87 22.14 -1.14 -3.45
N SER A 88 21.67 -0.70 -2.28
CA SER A 88 22.04 -1.33 -1.01
C SER A 88 21.57 -2.79 -0.91
N VAL A 89 20.40 -3.11 -1.47
CA VAL A 89 19.93 -4.51 -1.57
C VAL A 89 20.82 -5.32 -2.53
N ALA A 90 21.22 -4.74 -3.66
CA ALA A 90 22.10 -5.40 -4.64
C ALA A 90 23.48 -5.78 -4.09
N GLU A 91 23.97 -5.08 -3.06
CA GLU A 91 25.21 -5.43 -2.35
C GLU A 91 25.07 -6.70 -1.50
N ARG A 92 23.84 -7.07 -1.12
CA ARG A 92 23.55 -8.17 -0.19
C ARG A 92 23.03 -9.41 -0.88
N VAL A 93 22.28 -9.25 -1.98
CA VAL A 93 21.61 -10.35 -2.68
C VAL A 93 21.72 -10.22 -4.20
N GLY A 94 21.75 -11.36 -4.88
CA GLY A 94 21.68 -11.45 -6.34
C GLY A 94 20.27 -11.74 -6.85
N ILE A 95 20.11 -11.73 -8.17
CA ILE A 95 18.87 -12.09 -8.87
C ILE A 95 19.07 -13.39 -9.62
N PHE A 96 18.18 -14.35 -9.40
CA PHE A 96 17.99 -15.49 -10.28
C PHE A 96 16.88 -15.18 -11.27
N PHE A 97 17.20 -15.28 -12.56
CA PHE A 97 16.27 -15.07 -13.65
C PHE A 97 16.08 -16.36 -14.42
N PHE A 98 15.00 -17.09 -14.11
CA PHE A 98 14.64 -18.34 -14.76
C PHE A 98 13.85 -18.05 -16.02
N TYR A 99 14.27 -18.65 -17.14
CA TYR A 99 13.72 -18.37 -18.46
C TYR A 99 13.66 -19.62 -19.33
N LYS A 100 12.89 -19.54 -20.42
CA LYS A 100 12.92 -20.49 -21.54
C LYS A 100 13.23 -19.77 -22.84
N SER A 101 13.99 -20.38 -23.75
CA SER A 101 14.30 -19.75 -25.03
C SER A 101 13.09 -19.70 -25.99
N ASP A 102 12.10 -20.58 -25.78
CA ASP A 102 10.86 -20.67 -26.56
C ASP A 102 9.67 -19.91 -25.94
N ASP A 103 9.92 -19.08 -24.92
CA ASP A 103 8.93 -18.21 -24.28
C ASP A 103 9.19 -16.73 -24.63
N ASP A 104 8.35 -16.14 -25.48
CA ASP A 104 8.53 -14.75 -25.94
C ASP A 104 8.56 -13.75 -24.78
N TYR A 105 7.83 -14.02 -23.69
CA TYR A 105 7.81 -13.15 -22.51
C TYR A 105 9.14 -13.16 -21.75
N SER A 106 9.86 -14.28 -21.74
CA SER A 106 11.21 -14.37 -21.18
C SER A 106 12.18 -13.46 -21.95
N ASP A 107 12.10 -13.44 -23.28
CA ASP A 107 12.93 -12.56 -24.10
C ASP A 107 12.56 -11.08 -23.90
N LEU A 108 11.26 -10.76 -23.81
CA LEU A 108 10.77 -9.40 -23.50
C LEU A 108 11.17 -8.91 -22.09
N GLN A 109 11.29 -9.82 -21.12
CA GLN A 109 11.67 -9.49 -19.76
C GLN A 109 13.18 -9.22 -19.61
N ALA A 110 14.01 -9.87 -20.43
CA ALA A 110 15.47 -9.85 -20.31
C ALA A 110 16.09 -8.44 -20.33
N PRO A 111 15.67 -7.49 -21.19
CA PRO A 111 16.18 -6.12 -21.15
C PRO A 111 15.93 -5.42 -19.80
N LEU A 112 14.76 -5.65 -19.18
CA LEU A 112 14.42 -5.04 -17.89
C LEU A 112 15.27 -5.63 -16.76
N ILE A 113 15.56 -6.93 -16.81
CA ILE A 113 16.48 -7.59 -15.89
C ILE A 113 17.90 -7.05 -16.08
N LYS A 114 18.33 -6.81 -17.33
CA LYS A 114 19.62 -6.18 -17.63
C LYS A 114 19.73 -4.75 -17.07
N MET A 115 18.64 -3.99 -17.05
CA MET A 115 18.61 -2.66 -16.42
C MET A 115 18.85 -2.72 -14.91
N LEU A 116 18.43 -3.79 -14.21
CA LEU A 116 18.72 -3.97 -12.79
C LEU A 116 20.20 -4.22 -12.52
N GLU A 117 20.87 -4.97 -13.41
CA GLU A 117 22.33 -5.16 -13.34
C GLU A 117 23.06 -3.84 -13.58
N GLN A 118 22.71 -3.12 -14.65
CA GLN A 118 23.44 -1.91 -15.07
C GLN A 118 23.12 -0.67 -14.24
N GLY A 119 21.87 -0.50 -13.82
CA GLY A 119 21.40 0.67 -13.08
C GLY A 119 21.60 0.57 -11.57
N GLU A 120 21.24 -0.59 -11.00
CA GLU A 120 21.22 -0.80 -9.55
C GLU A 120 22.36 -1.71 -9.05
N GLY A 121 23.09 -2.39 -9.94
CA GLY A 121 24.28 -3.17 -9.57
C GLY A 121 23.98 -4.60 -9.13
N PHE A 122 22.79 -5.14 -9.40
CA PHE A 122 22.47 -6.53 -9.05
C PHE A 122 23.36 -7.52 -9.80
N SER A 123 23.92 -8.50 -9.08
CA SER A 123 24.49 -9.69 -9.71
C SER A 123 23.37 -10.58 -10.23
N ILE A 124 23.39 -10.94 -11.50
CA ILE A 124 22.33 -11.72 -12.13
C ILE A 124 22.83 -13.10 -12.54
N ILE A 125 22.08 -14.13 -12.17
CA ILE A 125 22.27 -15.52 -12.59
C ILE A 125 21.09 -15.91 -13.48
N PRO A 126 21.26 -15.86 -14.80
CA PRO A 126 20.27 -16.36 -15.75
C PRO A 126 20.26 -17.89 -15.71
N VAL A 127 19.09 -18.49 -15.54
CA VAL A 127 18.89 -19.94 -15.50
C VAL A 127 17.97 -20.35 -16.65
N SER A 128 18.55 -21.00 -17.65
CA SER A 128 17.83 -21.58 -18.77
C SER A 128 17.18 -22.89 -18.35
N MET A 129 15.89 -23.01 -18.61
CA MET A 129 15.12 -24.21 -18.33
C MET A 129 15.13 -25.24 -19.47
N ASP A 130 15.53 -24.81 -20.68
CA ASP A 130 15.61 -25.63 -21.88
C ASP A 130 17.06 -25.76 -22.40
N GLY A 131 18.04 -25.27 -21.63
CA GLY A 131 19.47 -25.35 -21.92
C GLY A 131 19.93 -24.48 -23.08
N LYS A 132 19.08 -23.58 -23.59
CA LYS A 132 19.34 -22.71 -24.75
C LYS A 132 19.46 -21.23 -24.35
N PRO A 133 20.21 -20.42 -25.10
CA PRO A 133 20.27 -18.98 -24.89
C PRO A 133 18.95 -18.31 -25.29
N LEU A 134 18.72 -17.10 -24.79
CA LEU A 134 17.63 -16.26 -25.25
C LEU A 134 17.81 -15.82 -26.72
N PRO A 135 16.72 -15.74 -27.52
CA PRO A 135 16.78 -15.27 -28.91
C PRO A 135 17.39 -13.88 -29.09
N SER A 136 17.15 -12.95 -28.16
CA SER A 136 17.75 -11.61 -28.17
C SER A 136 19.27 -11.59 -28.05
N GLY A 137 19.90 -12.70 -27.65
CA GLY A 137 21.32 -12.77 -27.35
C GLY A 137 21.72 -12.10 -26.02
N LEU A 138 20.76 -11.57 -25.27
CA LEU A 138 20.99 -11.13 -23.90
C LEU A 138 21.29 -12.34 -23.01
N PHE A 139 22.12 -12.12 -21.98
CA PHE A 139 22.57 -13.17 -21.07
C PHE A 139 23.23 -14.38 -21.76
N PRO A 140 24.29 -14.18 -22.58
CA PRO A 140 24.95 -15.27 -23.30
C PRO A 140 25.63 -16.28 -22.37
N HIS A 141 25.92 -15.88 -21.13
CA HIS A 141 26.39 -16.76 -20.07
C HIS A 141 25.23 -17.06 -19.12
N TYR A 142 24.68 -18.27 -19.22
CA TYR A 142 23.59 -18.76 -18.40
C TYR A 142 23.96 -20.11 -17.76
N LYS A 143 23.23 -20.48 -16.71
CA LYS A 143 23.25 -21.82 -16.13
C LYS A 143 22.06 -22.61 -16.66
N THR A 144 22.18 -23.93 -16.74
CA THR A 144 21.01 -24.80 -16.96
C THR A 144 20.41 -25.13 -15.60
N ASP A 145 19.08 -25.23 -15.50
CA ASP A 145 18.45 -25.65 -14.25
C ASP A 145 18.89 -27.07 -13.85
N GLU A 146 19.28 -27.22 -12.59
CA GLU A 146 19.68 -28.49 -11.97
C GLU A 146 18.67 -28.93 -10.87
N GLY A 147 17.44 -28.39 -10.90
CA GLY A 147 16.37 -28.71 -9.96
C GLY A 147 15.93 -27.56 -9.04
N HIS A 148 16.56 -26.39 -9.15
CA HIS A 148 16.18 -25.20 -8.38
C HIS A 148 14.76 -24.75 -8.72
N ALA A 149 14.38 -24.79 -10.00
CA ALA A 149 13.04 -24.42 -10.43
C ALA A 149 11.96 -25.27 -9.76
N LYS A 150 12.19 -26.59 -9.63
CA LYS A 150 11.28 -27.50 -8.93
C LYS A 150 11.21 -27.20 -7.44
N GLN A 151 12.35 -26.97 -6.79
CA GLN A 151 12.41 -26.65 -5.35
C GLN A 151 11.70 -25.32 -5.03
N LEU A 152 11.83 -24.33 -5.91
CA LEU A 152 11.23 -23.00 -5.76
C LEU A 152 9.77 -22.93 -6.24
N GLY A 153 9.21 -24.04 -6.73
CA GLY A 153 7.83 -24.11 -7.22
C GLY A 153 7.59 -23.23 -8.44
N ILE A 154 8.56 -23.16 -9.36
CA ILE A 154 8.41 -22.39 -10.60
C ILE A 154 7.49 -23.14 -11.56
N VAL A 155 6.39 -22.50 -11.93
CA VAL A 155 5.39 -23.05 -12.85
C VAL A 155 5.14 -22.15 -14.07
N THR A 156 5.48 -20.86 -13.97
CA THR A 156 5.32 -19.87 -15.04
C THR A 156 6.64 -19.17 -15.32
N PHE A 157 6.92 -18.88 -16.59
CA PHE A 157 8.10 -18.14 -17.04
C PHE A 157 7.68 -16.78 -17.65
N PRO A 158 8.56 -15.77 -17.60
CA PRO A 158 9.82 -15.74 -16.84
C PRO A 158 9.59 -15.78 -15.32
N ALA A 159 10.56 -16.22 -14.54
CA ALA A 159 10.48 -16.20 -13.08
C ALA A 159 11.71 -15.52 -12.46
N VAL A 160 11.46 -14.63 -11.49
CA VAL A 160 12.48 -13.80 -10.86
C VAL A 160 12.48 -14.03 -9.36
N TYR A 161 13.65 -14.33 -8.82
CA TYR A 161 13.88 -14.55 -7.39
C TYR A 161 15.10 -13.75 -6.95
N LEU A 162 15.07 -13.22 -5.73
CA LEU A 162 16.29 -12.80 -5.04
C LEU A 162 16.94 -14.02 -4.39
N ALA A 163 18.26 -14.03 -4.35
CA ALA A 163 19.05 -15.06 -3.68
C ALA A 163 20.16 -14.42 -2.86
N SER A 164 20.25 -14.76 -1.58
CA SER A 164 21.32 -14.32 -0.69
C SER A 164 22.51 -15.31 -0.69
N PRO A 165 23.72 -14.86 -0.32
CA PRO A 165 24.91 -15.71 -0.25
C PRO A 165 24.80 -16.91 0.72
N ASP A 166 23.95 -16.82 1.74
CA ASP A 166 23.64 -17.90 2.69
C ASP A 166 22.58 -18.89 2.17
N GLY A 167 22.13 -18.72 0.91
CA GLY A 167 21.26 -19.67 0.23
C GLY A 167 19.76 -19.44 0.45
N GLN A 168 19.35 -18.27 0.97
CA GLN A 168 17.92 -17.93 1.07
C GLN A 168 17.42 -17.41 -0.28
N PHE A 169 16.23 -17.86 -0.67
CA PHE A 169 15.56 -17.40 -1.88
C PHE A 169 14.27 -16.66 -1.53
N ALA A 170 14.03 -15.52 -2.18
CA ALA A 170 12.80 -14.75 -2.02
C ALA A 170 12.11 -14.54 -3.38
N PRO A 171 10.83 -14.92 -3.54
CA PRO A 171 10.13 -14.75 -4.80
C PRO A 171 9.84 -13.27 -5.08
N ILE A 172 10.18 -12.81 -6.29
CA ILE A 172 9.74 -11.52 -6.82
C ILE A 172 8.46 -11.71 -7.62
N GLY A 173 8.46 -12.65 -8.56
CA GLY A 173 7.27 -12.99 -9.33
C GLY A 173 7.55 -14.04 -10.41
N GLN A 174 6.46 -14.62 -10.92
CA GLN A 174 6.45 -15.52 -12.08
C GLN A 174 5.46 -14.93 -13.10
N GLY A 175 5.91 -14.72 -14.34
CA GLY A 175 5.24 -13.95 -15.38
C GLY A 175 5.89 -12.58 -15.65
N PRO A 176 5.56 -11.92 -16.77
CA PRO A 176 6.16 -10.65 -17.17
C PRO A 176 5.80 -9.49 -16.22
N MET A 177 6.79 -8.66 -15.90
CA MET A 177 6.70 -7.52 -14.99
C MET A 177 7.43 -6.29 -15.57
N SER A 178 6.84 -5.11 -15.35
CA SER A 178 7.50 -3.85 -15.67
C SER A 178 8.66 -3.55 -14.71
N LEU A 179 9.60 -2.69 -15.11
CA LEU A 179 10.71 -2.31 -14.24
C LEU A 179 10.24 -1.66 -12.91
N PRO A 180 9.25 -0.75 -12.88
CA PRO A 180 8.73 -0.23 -11.61
C PRO A 180 8.18 -1.31 -10.68
N GLU A 181 7.53 -2.33 -11.25
CA GLU A 181 6.98 -3.47 -10.52
C GLU A 181 8.09 -4.37 -9.96
N LEU A 182 9.11 -4.69 -10.77
CA LEU A 182 10.31 -5.40 -10.30
C LEU A 182 10.96 -4.66 -9.14
N ASN A 183 11.24 -3.37 -9.31
CA ASN A 183 11.87 -2.53 -8.29
C ASN A 183 11.06 -2.51 -6.99
N HIS A 184 9.73 -2.38 -7.08
CA HIS A 184 8.87 -2.40 -5.90
C HIS A 184 8.89 -3.76 -5.20
N ARG A 185 8.72 -4.86 -5.95
CA ARG A 185 8.69 -6.22 -5.42
C ARG A 185 10.03 -6.64 -4.81
N ILE A 186 11.15 -6.21 -5.38
CA ILE A 186 12.49 -6.41 -4.81
C ILE A 186 12.55 -5.83 -3.40
N LEU A 187 12.13 -4.58 -3.21
CA LEU A 187 12.13 -3.94 -1.89
C LEU A 187 11.16 -4.60 -0.91
N VAL A 188 9.97 -5.01 -1.37
CA VAL A 188 9.00 -5.75 -0.53
C VAL A 188 9.56 -7.12 -0.11
N ALA A 189 10.21 -7.84 -1.01
CA ALA A 189 10.85 -9.11 -0.72
C ALA A 189 12.04 -8.93 0.23
N ALA A 190 12.88 -7.91 0.00
CA ALA A 190 14.01 -7.59 0.86
C ALA A 190 13.56 -7.25 2.29
N LYS A 191 12.51 -6.44 2.43
CA LYS A 191 11.89 -6.14 3.73
C LYS A 191 11.40 -7.42 4.42
N ARG A 192 10.66 -8.27 3.71
CA ARG A 192 10.08 -9.51 4.27
C ARG A 192 11.15 -10.48 4.79
N ASN A 193 12.32 -10.49 4.17
CA ASN A 193 13.45 -11.34 4.55
C ASN A 193 14.44 -10.63 5.48
N GLY A 194 14.12 -9.43 5.97
CA GLY A 194 14.97 -8.69 6.92
C GLY A 194 16.27 -8.14 6.31
N TRP A 195 16.40 -8.10 4.98
CA TRP A 195 17.55 -7.47 4.29
C TRP A 195 17.45 -5.94 4.25
N VAL A 196 16.28 -5.40 4.59
CA VAL A 196 15.93 -3.98 4.66
C VAL A 196 15.04 -3.77 5.88
N THR A 197 15.29 -2.68 6.62
CA THR A 197 14.49 -2.28 7.78
C THR A 197 13.17 -1.60 7.39
N ASP A 198 12.22 -1.53 8.32
CA ASP A 198 10.99 -0.75 8.13
C ASP A 198 11.28 0.72 7.82
N GLU A 199 12.28 1.30 8.50
CA GLU A 199 12.68 2.69 8.31
C GLU A 199 13.22 2.95 6.90
N GLU A 200 14.17 2.13 6.44
CA GLU A 200 14.72 2.23 5.08
C GLU A 200 13.63 2.09 4.02
N PHE A 201 12.74 1.11 4.17
CA PHE A 201 11.62 0.90 3.25
C PHE A 201 10.65 2.08 3.25
N ASN A 202 10.33 2.63 4.42
CA ASN A 202 9.40 3.74 4.58
C ASN A 202 9.92 5.03 3.93
N ARG A 203 11.24 5.27 3.93
CA ARG A 203 11.86 6.40 3.20
C ARG A 203 11.63 6.39 1.69
N THR A 204 11.27 5.24 1.12
CA THR A 204 10.95 5.12 -0.32
C THR A 204 9.52 5.53 -0.67
N ARG A 205 8.69 5.83 0.33
CA ARG A 205 7.31 6.26 0.14
C ARG A 205 7.26 7.77 -0.05
N PRO A 206 6.40 8.26 -0.95
CA PRO A 206 6.32 9.69 -1.22
C PRO A 206 5.36 10.38 -0.25
N VAL A 207 5.65 10.24 1.04
CA VAL A 207 4.95 10.88 2.14
C VAL A 207 5.96 11.32 3.21
N LEU A 208 5.70 12.46 3.82
CA LEU A 208 6.43 13.02 4.94
C LEU A 208 5.87 12.49 6.25
N ASN A 209 6.64 12.62 7.33
CA ASN A 209 6.20 12.38 8.70
C ASN A 209 5.50 11.03 8.90
N LEU A 210 6.03 9.96 8.30
CA LEU A 210 5.47 8.60 8.40
C LEU A 210 5.44 8.08 9.84
N GLU A 211 6.40 8.53 10.65
CA GLU A 211 6.52 8.30 12.08
C GLU A 211 5.39 8.93 12.91
N ASN A 212 4.63 9.87 12.34
CA ASN A 212 3.42 10.43 12.98
C ASN A 212 2.20 9.54 12.77
N ASN A 213 2.39 8.22 12.92
CA ASN A 213 1.30 7.26 12.86
C ASN A 213 0.45 7.35 14.14
N ILE A 214 -0.73 7.96 14.04
CA ILE A 214 -1.66 8.12 15.17
C ILE A 214 -2.09 6.77 15.77
N ALA A 215 -2.15 5.71 14.97
CA ALA A 215 -2.53 4.40 15.48
C ALA A 215 -1.46 3.83 16.42
N GLU A 216 -0.19 4.06 16.11
CA GLU A 216 0.94 3.67 16.97
C GLU A 216 1.01 4.55 18.23
N ARG A 217 0.78 5.87 18.10
CA ARG A 217 0.79 6.80 19.24
C ARG A 217 -0.36 6.57 20.22
N LEU A 218 -1.53 6.21 19.71
CA LEU A 218 -2.71 5.89 20.52
C LEU A 218 -2.70 4.44 21.00
N ALA A 219 -1.84 3.58 20.45
CA ALA A 219 -1.70 2.22 20.93
C ALA A 219 -1.00 2.23 22.30
N SER A 220 -1.75 1.86 23.35
CA SER A 220 -1.19 1.51 24.65
C SER A 220 -1.68 0.11 25.06
N PRO A 221 -0.88 -0.66 25.81
CA PRO A 221 -1.35 -1.90 26.43
C PRO A 221 -2.63 -1.69 27.27
N GLU A 222 -2.82 -0.50 27.81
CA GLU A 222 -3.95 -0.10 28.66
C GLU A 222 -5.15 0.45 27.87
N LEU A 223 -5.06 0.65 26.55
CA LEU A 223 -6.08 1.32 25.74
C LEU A 223 -7.48 0.69 25.95
N GLY A 224 -7.54 -0.64 26.00
CA GLY A 224 -8.79 -1.37 26.21
C GLY A 224 -9.40 -1.16 27.60
N SER A 225 -8.58 -0.99 28.65
CA SER A 225 -9.06 -0.65 29.99
C SER A 225 -9.44 0.83 30.10
N ASP A 226 -8.65 1.72 29.50
CA ASP A 226 -8.88 3.17 29.52
C ASP A 226 -10.22 3.52 28.85
N LEU A 227 -10.47 2.96 27.66
CA LEU A 227 -11.72 3.18 26.93
C LEU A 227 -12.94 2.62 27.67
N LYS A 228 -12.80 1.47 28.34
CA LYS A 228 -13.87 0.91 29.18
C LYS A 228 -14.18 1.81 30.38
N GLN A 229 -13.16 2.35 31.04
CA GLN A 229 -13.35 3.28 32.16
C GLN A 229 -14.06 4.56 31.69
N LEU A 230 -13.64 5.14 30.56
CA LEU A 230 -14.26 6.33 29.98
C LEU A 230 -15.72 6.10 29.58
N SER A 231 -16.04 4.93 29.00
CA SER A 231 -17.42 4.58 28.61
C SER A 231 -18.32 4.34 29.84
N GLN A 232 -17.81 3.64 30.87
CA GLN A 232 -18.53 3.41 32.13
C GLN A 232 -18.80 4.70 32.91
N ALA A 233 -17.86 5.65 32.91
CA ALA A 233 -18.04 6.97 33.50
C ALA A 233 -19.14 7.80 32.80
N SER A 234 -19.46 7.45 31.55
CA SER A 234 -20.46 8.13 30.73
C SER A 234 -21.85 7.48 30.80
N GLY A 235 -21.99 6.34 31.49
CA GLY A 235 -23.27 5.66 31.71
C GLY A 235 -23.86 4.96 30.48
N ASP A 236 -23.08 4.79 29.41
CA ASP A 236 -23.55 4.28 28.12
C ASP A 236 -23.35 2.76 27.99
N LYS A 237 -24.31 2.06 27.36
CA LYS A 237 -24.34 0.58 27.33
C LYS A 237 -23.58 -0.05 26.15
N ASP A 238 -23.16 0.75 25.18
CA ASP A 238 -22.67 0.28 23.88
C ASP A 238 -21.17 0.58 23.63
N ASN A 239 -20.36 0.67 24.69
CA ASN A 239 -18.94 1.08 24.63
C ASN A 239 -18.72 2.45 23.97
N PHE A 240 -19.74 3.29 23.89
CA PHE A 240 -19.61 4.64 23.37
C PHE A 240 -18.91 5.52 24.43
N VAL A 241 -17.93 6.30 23.97
CA VAL A 241 -17.26 7.34 24.77
C VAL A 241 -17.62 8.68 24.15
N PRO A 242 -18.21 9.62 24.91
CA PRO A 242 -18.55 10.94 24.41
C PRO A 242 -17.32 11.66 23.81
N PRO A 243 -17.49 12.40 22.69
CA PRO A 243 -16.37 13.01 21.98
C PRO A 243 -15.48 13.88 22.86
N GLU A 244 -16.04 14.68 23.77
CA GLU A 244 -15.24 15.55 24.65
C GLU A 244 -14.26 14.75 25.53
N GLN A 245 -14.70 13.61 26.07
CA GLN A 245 -13.89 12.77 26.93
C GLN A 245 -12.83 12.01 26.13
N LEU A 246 -13.22 11.45 24.97
CA LEU A 246 -12.30 10.75 24.10
C LEU A 246 -11.24 11.70 23.51
N MET A 247 -11.64 12.91 23.12
CA MET A 247 -10.72 13.91 22.60
C MET A 247 -9.72 14.38 23.64
N LYS A 248 -10.10 14.44 24.92
CA LYS A 248 -9.15 14.71 26.00
C LYS A 248 -8.08 13.61 26.06
N TYR A 249 -8.52 12.34 26.11
CA TYR A 249 -7.60 11.20 26.09
C TYR A 249 -6.67 11.20 24.88
N ILE A 250 -7.21 11.44 23.68
CA ILE A 250 -6.44 11.51 22.42
C ILE A 250 -5.40 12.63 22.49
N ARG A 251 -5.77 13.84 22.95
CA ARG A 251 -4.81 14.95 23.05
C ARG A 251 -3.69 14.65 24.02
N ASP A 252 -4.03 14.10 25.20
CA ASP A 252 -3.04 13.73 26.20
C ASP A 252 -2.02 12.75 25.60
N LYS A 253 -2.50 11.74 24.87
CA LYS A 253 -1.64 10.75 24.18
C LYS A 253 -0.84 11.32 23.01
N LEU A 254 -1.39 12.25 22.24
CA LEU A 254 -0.67 12.88 21.13
C LEU A 254 0.39 13.89 21.60
N GLN A 255 0.29 14.38 22.85
CA GLN A 255 1.24 15.32 23.47
C GLN A 255 2.32 14.63 24.34
N GLU A 256 2.13 13.37 24.72
CA GLU A 256 3.16 12.54 25.33
C GLU A 256 4.27 12.26 24.28
N ASN A 257 5.45 12.88 24.45
CA ASN A 257 6.62 12.71 23.59
C ASN A 257 7.22 11.30 23.65
#